data_AF-A0A1Q7PHX5-F1
#
_entry.id   AF-A0A1Q7PHX5-F1
#
_cell.length_a   1.000
_cell.length_b   1.000
_cell.length_c   1.000
_cell.angle_alpha   90.00
_cell.angle_beta   90.00
_cell.angle_gamma   90.00
#
_symmetry.space_group_name_H-M   'P 1'
#
loop_
_entity.id
_entity.type
_entity.pdbx_description
1 polymer ?
#
loop_
_entity_poly.entity_id
_entity_poly.type
_entity_poly.pdbx_seq_one_letter_code
_entity_poly.pdbx_strand_id
1 'polypeptide(L)'
;MVIPTLAFTLQGTLESRVTVRVDASVEDARTKKVVWRQGATASSEFFVTNDLQFNRILQLRALEQAGRLIAEDLATRFLSFLESGAGAGHAGGPTPK
;
A
#
# COMPACT_ATOMS: atom_id res chain seq x y z
N MET A 1 -20.39 28.47 -5.25
CA MET A 1 -19.57 27.26 -5.04
C MET A 1 -18.97 26.89 -6.38
N VAL A 2 -17.65 27.01 -6.56
CA VAL A 2 -16.98 26.70 -7.83
C VAL A 2 -16.54 25.24 -7.76
N ILE A 3 -17.02 24.41 -8.68
CA ILE A 3 -16.55 23.03 -8.82
C ILE A 3 -15.23 23.10 -9.60
N PRO A 4 -14.09 22.65 -9.04
CA PRO A 4 -12.84 22.61 -9.78
C PRO A 4 -13.03 21.71 -11.01
N THR A 5 -12.81 22.27 -12.19
CA THR A 5 -13.02 21.60 -13.47
C THR A 5 -11.68 21.20 -14.04
N LEU A 6 -11.55 19.93 -14.42
CA LEU A 6 -10.37 19.42 -15.15
C LEU A 6 -10.50 19.81 -16.63
N ALA A 7 -9.48 20.48 -17.16
CA ALA A 7 -9.37 20.79 -18.59
C ALA A 7 -8.12 20.11 -19.14
N PHE A 8 -8.27 19.38 -20.25
CA PHE A 8 -7.21 18.63 -20.90
C PHE A 8 -6.90 19.24 -22.26
N THR A 9 -5.63 19.36 -22.62
CA THR A 9 -5.20 19.83 -23.94
C THR A 9 -4.08 18.95 -24.46
N LEU A 10 -4.08 18.70 -25.78
CA LEU A 10 -3.15 17.79 -26.44
C LEU A 10 -1.67 18.17 -26.22
N GLN A 11 -1.39 19.44 -25.91
CA GLN A 11 -0.04 20.00 -25.78
C GLN A 11 0.31 20.44 -24.34
N GLY A 12 -0.63 20.36 -23.39
CA GLY A 12 -0.46 20.91 -22.03
C GLY A 12 -0.76 19.93 -20.89
N THR A 13 -1.27 18.72 -21.18
CA THR A 13 -1.52 17.71 -20.15
C THR A 13 -0.22 16.99 -19.78
N LEU A 14 0.27 17.27 -18.57
CA LEU A 14 1.40 16.55 -17.97
C LEU A 14 0.87 15.50 -17.00
N GLU A 15 1.34 14.26 -17.13
CA GLU A 15 1.06 13.18 -16.17
C GLU A 15 2.13 13.18 -15.07
N SER A 16 1.71 12.95 -13.85
CA SER A 16 2.59 12.72 -12.70
C SER A 16 2.17 11.44 -11.98
N ARG A 17 3.12 10.87 -11.22
CA ARG A 17 2.95 9.60 -10.53
C ARG A 17 3.36 9.74 -9.08
N VAL A 18 2.58 9.14 -8.19
CA VAL A 18 2.99 8.85 -6.82
C VAL A 18 3.34 7.37 -6.74
N THR A 19 4.55 7.06 -6.26
CA THR A 19 5.01 5.70 -5.99
C THR A 19 5.25 5.53 -4.49
N VAL A 20 4.67 4.49 -3.91
CA VAL A 20 4.77 4.17 -2.49
C VAL A 20 5.43 2.81 -2.34
N ARG A 21 6.34 2.68 -1.39
CA ARG A 21 6.93 1.40 -0.96
C ARG A 21 6.70 1.22 0.53
N VAL A 22 6.25 0.03 0.91
CA VAL A 22 6.05 -0.37 2.31
C VAL A 22 6.78 -1.68 2.55
N ASP A 23 7.51 -1.74 3.66
CA ASP A 23 8.10 -2.96 4.20
C ASP A 23 7.35 -3.30 5.50
N ALA A 24 6.74 -4.49 5.55
CA ALA A 24 5.96 -4.98 6.68
C ALA A 24 6.60 -6.24 7.28
N SER A 25 6.59 -6.32 8.61
CA SER A 25 7.05 -7.50 9.36
C SER A 25 6.07 -7.85 10.47
N VAL A 26 5.83 -9.15 10.66
CA VAL A 26 5.06 -9.70 11.77
C VAL A 26 6.01 -10.48 12.66
N GLU A 27 5.89 -10.24 13.96
CA GLU A 27 6.67 -10.89 15.00
C GLU A 27 5.78 -11.76 15.88
N ASP A 28 6.29 -12.91 16.29
CA ASP A 28 5.71 -13.65 17.40
C ASP A 28 5.81 -12.80 18.69
N ALA A 29 4.67 -12.52 19.32
CA ALA A 29 4.62 -11.56 20.42
C ALA A 29 5.44 -11.99 21.65
N ARG A 30 5.60 -13.31 21.86
CA ARG A 30 6.31 -13.90 23.00
C ARG A 30 7.81 -13.94 22.77
N THR A 31 8.24 -14.41 21.61
CA THR A 31 9.65 -14.65 21.27
C THR A 31 10.32 -13.48 20.56
N LYS A 32 9.54 -12.51 20.07
CA LYS A 32 9.98 -11.38 19.23
C LYS A 32 10.66 -11.82 17.92
N LYS A 33 10.51 -13.09 17.54
CA LYS A 33 11.05 -13.60 16.29
C LYS A 33 10.15 -13.14 15.14
N VAL A 34 10.75 -12.59 14.10
CA VAL A 34 10.04 -12.28 12.84
C VAL A 34 9.59 -13.59 12.21
N VAL A 35 8.27 -13.74 12.04
CA VAL A 35 7.64 -14.93 11.45
C VAL A 35 7.20 -14.70 10.01
N TRP A 36 7.07 -13.43 9.61
CA TRP A 36 6.70 -13.05 8.25
C TRP A 36 7.23 -11.67 7.92
N ARG A 37 7.70 -11.47 6.70
CA ARG A 37 8.18 -10.19 6.19
C ARG A 37 7.86 -10.07 4.71
N GLN A 38 7.33 -8.92 4.31
CA GLN A 38 7.04 -8.63 2.90
C GLN A 38 7.33 -7.16 2.60
N GLY A 39 7.78 -6.92 1.38
CA GLY A 39 7.84 -5.58 0.79
C GLY A 39 6.79 -5.48 -0.33
N ALA A 40 6.09 -4.37 -0.39
CA ALA A 40 5.13 -4.07 -1.43
C ALA A 40 5.39 -2.67 -1.99
N THR A 41 5.16 -2.49 -3.29
CA THR A 41 5.28 -1.21 -3.97
C THR A 41 4.10 -1.05 -4.91
N ALA A 42 3.44 0.09 -4.85
CA ALA A 42 2.37 0.45 -5.76
C ALA A 42 2.53 1.90 -6.21
N SER A 43 1.92 2.22 -7.34
CA SER A 43 1.88 3.57 -7.86
C SER A 43 0.48 3.94 -8.29
N SER A 44 0.22 5.24 -8.33
CA SER A 44 -1.00 5.80 -8.92
C SER A 44 -0.66 7.09 -9.66
N GLU A 45 -1.24 7.25 -10.84
CA GLU A 45 -1.08 8.42 -11.69
C GLU A 45 -2.13 9.49 -11.42
N PHE A 46 -1.79 10.74 -11.76
CA PHE A 46 -2.71 11.85 -11.86
C PHE A 46 -2.24 12.86 -12.91
N PHE A 47 -3.18 13.60 -13.49
CA PHE A 47 -2.86 14.67 -14.43
C PHE A 47 -2.66 16.00 -13.70
N VAL A 48 -1.59 16.70 -14.04
CA VAL A 48 -1.25 18.01 -13.50
C VAL A 48 -2.12 19.08 -14.16
N THR A 49 -2.58 20.02 -13.35
CA THR A 49 -3.38 21.19 -13.75
C THR A 49 -2.59 22.48 -13.50
N ASN A 50 -3.12 23.62 -13.96
CA ASN A 50 -2.53 24.94 -13.66
C ASN A 50 -2.78 25.41 -12.22
N ASP A 51 -3.65 24.72 -11.46
CA ASP A 51 -3.95 25.05 -10.07
C ASP A 51 -3.10 24.18 -9.11
N LEU A 52 -2.16 24.82 -8.42
CA LEU A 52 -1.25 24.17 -7.47
C LEU A 52 -1.99 23.54 -6.28
N GLN A 53 -3.07 24.17 -5.78
CA GLN A 53 -3.83 23.63 -4.65
C GLN A 53 -4.60 22.38 -5.08
N PHE A 54 -5.17 22.41 -6.29
CA PHE A 54 -5.86 21.25 -6.84
C PHE A 54 -4.89 20.10 -7.13
N ASN A 55 -3.70 20.40 -7.65
CA ASN A 55 -2.64 19.39 -7.84
C ASN A 55 -2.25 18.69 -6.54
N ARG A 56 -2.21 19.41 -5.42
CA ARG A 56 -1.94 18.80 -4.10
C ARG A 56 -3.04 17.80 -3.71
N ILE A 57 -4.30 18.12 -3.98
CA ILE A 57 -5.42 17.21 -3.73
C ILE A 57 -5.30 15.96 -4.61
N LEU A 58 -4.99 16.12 -5.89
CA LEU A 58 -4.78 14.99 -6.80
C LEU A 58 -3.61 14.10 -6.35
N GLN A 59 -2.51 14.70 -5.90
CA GLN A 59 -1.37 13.98 -5.35
C GLN A 59 -1.77 13.18 -4.08
N LEU A 60 -2.55 13.77 -3.17
CA LEU A 60 -3.03 13.08 -1.97
C LEU A 60 -3.95 11.90 -2.33
N ARG A 61 -4.83 12.07 -3.32
CA ARG A 61 -5.67 10.97 -3.80
C ARG A 61 -4.84 9.84 -4.42
N ALA A 62 -3.85 10.16 -5.25
CA ALA A 62 -2.95 9.17 -5.83
C ALA A 62 -2.16 8.43 -4.73
N LEU A 63 -1.74 9.13 -3.68
CA LEU A 63 -1.10 8.52 -2.50
C LEU A 63 -2.06 7.55 -1.78
N GLU A 64 -3.30 7.96 -1.52
CA GLU A 64 -4.33 7.11 -0.91
C GLU A 64 -4.61 5.85 -1.77
N GLN A 65 -4.71 6.02 -3.09
CA GLN A 65 -4.93 4.90 -4.00
C GLN A 65 -3.76 3.91 -4.01
N ALA A 66 -2.53 4.40 -4.10
CA ALA A 66 -1.33 3.55 -4.01
C ALA A 66 -1.26 2.82 -2.66
N GLY A 67 -1.58 3.51 -1.56
CA GLY A 67 -1.64 2.91 -0.22
C GLY A 67 -2.70 1.80 -0.11
N ARG A 68 -3.89 2.02 -0.69
CA ARG A 68 -4.97 1.03 -0.69
C ARG A 68 -4.58 -0.25 -1.45
N LEU A 69 -3.92 -0.10 -2.61
CA LEU A 69 -3.42 -1.25 -3.38
C LEU A 69 -2.38 -2.06 -2.59
N ILE A 70 -1.46 -1.38 -1.89
CA ILE A 70 -0.48 -2.04 -1.02
C ILE A 70 -1.17 -2.77 0.14
N ALA A 71 -2.15 -2.14 0.78
CA ALA A 71 -2.86 -2.74 1.90
C ALA A 71 -3.61 -4.01 1.49
N GLU A 72 -4.28 -3.99 0.33
CA GLU A 72 -4.96 -5.15 -0.24
C GLU A 72 -3.96 -6.29 -0.53
N ASP A 73 -2.87 -6.00 -1.24
CA ASP A 73 -1.83 -6.99 -1.58
C ASP A 73 -1.19 -7.62 -0.33
N LEU A 74 -0.79 -6.80 0.65
CA LEU A 74 -0.20 -7.30 1.89
C LEU A 74 -1.19 -8.12 2.72
N ALA A 75 -2.46 -7.71 2.80
CA ALA A 75 -3.49 -8.45 3.52
C ALA A 75 -3.73 -9.83 2.88
N THR A 76 -3.85 -9.90 1.55
CA THR A 76 -4.00 -11.17 0.82
C THR A 76 -2.81 -12.09 1.07
N ARG A 77 -1.58 -11.59 0.92
CA ARG A 77 -0.36 -12.39 1.16
C ARG A 77 -0.25 -12.88 2.60
N PHE A 78 -0.64 -12.05 3.56
CA PHE A 78 -0.62 -12.43 4.96
C PHE A 78 -1.66 -13.51 5.27
N LEU A 79 -2.88 -13.38 4.72
CA LEU A 79 -3.90 -14.41 4.86
C LEU A 79 -3.44 -15.75 4.27
N SER A 80 -2.87 -15.76 3.07
CA SER A 80 -2.31 -16.98 2.47
C SER A 80 -1.19 -17.60 3.31
N PHE A 81 -0.36 -16.78 3.96
CA PHE A 81 0.65 -17.28 4.89
C PHE A 81 0.00 -17.98 6.10
N LEU A 82 -1.08 -17.43 6.67
CA LEU A 82 -1.81 -18.06 7.76
C LEU A 82 -2.44 -19.40 7.33
N GLU A 83 -3.06 -19.44 6.16
CA GLU A 83 -3.72 -20.62 5.60
C GLU A 83 -2.73 -21.75 5.27
N SER A 84 -1.49 -21.42 4.90
CA SER A 84 -0.44 -22.41 4.66
C SER A 84 0.03 -23.18 5.91
N GLY A 85 -0.51 -22.87 7.09
CA GLY A 85 -0.15 -23.49 8.37
C GLY A 85 1.16 -22.97 8.97
N ALA A 86 1.88 -22.09 8.27
CA ALA A 86 3.10 -21.45 8.77
C ALA A 86 2.84 -20.57 10.02
N GLY A 87 1.63 -20.01 10.14
CA GLY A 87 1.16 -19.31 11.35
C GLY A 87 0.83 -20.24 12.53
N ALA A 88 0.37 -21.47 12.26
CA ALA A 88 -0.01 -22.44 13.29
C ALA A 88 1.21 -23.15 13.92
N GLY A 89 2.28 -23.37 13.15
CA GLY A 89 3.51 -24.01 13.63
C GLY A 89 4.27 -23.24 14.72
N HIS A 90 3.96 -21.96 14.92
CA HIS A 90 4.57 -21.12 15.98
C HIS A 90 3.67 -20.96 17.21
N ALA A 91 2.40 -21.38 17.15
CA ALA A 91 1.43 -21.20 18.25
C ALA A 91 1.39 -22.35 19.26
N GLY A 92 2.20 -23.40 19.11
CA GLY A 92 2.23 -24.50 20.08
C GLY A 92 2.98 -25.73 19.59
N GLY A 93 4.29 -25.77 19.79
CA GLY A 93 5.02 -27.04 19.80
C GLY A 93 4.90 -27.68 21.19
N PRO A 94 4.56 -28.99 21.31
CA PRO A 94 4.38 -29.66 22.59
C PRO A 94 5.72 -29.81 23.31
N THR A 95 5.72 -29.57 24.62
CA THR A 95 6.82 -29.85 25.54
C THR A 95 7.21 -31.33 25.46
N PRO A 96 8.48 -31.68 25.16
CA PRO A 96 8.94 -33.05 25.34
C PRO A 96 9.08 -33.35 26.84
N LYS A 97 8.72 -34.58 27.22
CA LYS A 97 8.86 -35.14 28.56
C LYS A 97 10.31 -35.38 28.94
#